data_AF-A0A7S3X9Q4-F1
#
_entry.id   AF-A0A7S3X9Q4-F1
#
_cell.length_a   1.000
_cell.length_b   1.000
_cell.length_c   1.000
_cell.angle_alpha   90.00
_cell.angle_beta   90.00
_cell.angle_gamma   90.00
#
_symmetry.space_group_name_H-M   'P 1'
#
loop_
_entity.id
_entity.type
_entity.pdbx_description
1 polymer ?
#
loop_
_entity_poly.entity_id
_entity_poly.type
_entity_poly.pdbx_seq_one_letter_code
_entity_poly.pdbx_strand_id
1 'polypeptide(L)'
;PNPSTAKFLSPEGTNETFDPKSCFTDLFEADGVKLLVRLNLDGEMGMLKSYNPEVFEKRGIGTLDCSFVDLNGGTPSNDICKKILARSQQVPEGSAVGFHCKAGFGRSAVCA
;
A
#
# COMPACT_ATOMS: atom_id res chain seq x y z
N PRO A 1 5.95 2.21 -20.74
CA PRO A 1 4.49 2.15 -20.46
C PRO A 1 4.21 2.51 -18.99
N ASN A 2 3.45 3.57 -18.74
CA ASN A 2 3.07 3.99 -17.38
C ASN A 2 2.10 2.96 -16.77
N PRO A 3 2.36 2.42 -15.57
CA PRO A 3 1.48 1.42 -14.96
C PRO A 3 0.14 2.04 -14.54
N SER A 4 -0.92 1.23 -14.54
CA SER A 4 -2.31 1.65 -14.33
C SER A 4 -2.55 2.38 -13.00
N THR A 5 -1.74 2.12 -11.97
CA THR A 5 -1.84 2.78 -10.66
C THR A 5 -1.11 4.11 -10.58
N ALA A 6 -0.07 4.34 -11.40
CA ALA A 6 0.71 5.58 -11.38
C ALA A 6 -0.12 6.81 -11.76
N LYS A 7 -1.19 6.60 -12.54
CA LYS A 7 -2.16 7.65 -12.90
C LYS A 7 -2.98 8.17 -11.70
N PHE A 8 -3.04 7.42 -10.61
CA PHE A 8 -3.83 7.74 -9.41
C PHE A 8 -2.94 8.07 -8.21
N LEU A 9 -1.65 8.34 -8.43
CA LEU A 9 -0.70 8.74 -7.39
C LEU A 9 -0.42 10.25 -7.36
N SER A 10 -0.76 10.99 -8.43
CA SER A 10 -0.67 12.45 -8.43
C SER A 10 -1.82 13.10 -9.22
N PRO A 11 -2.31 14.29 -8.81
CA PRO A 11 -3.39 15.03 -9.48
C PRO A 11 -3.09 15.49 -10.91
N GLU A 12 -1.83 15.46 -11.35
CA GLU A 12 -1.33 16.25 -12.47
C GLU A 12 -1.66 15.67 -13.86
N GLY A 13 -2.56 14.69 -13.95
CA GLY A 13 -2.67 13.81 -15.12
C GLY A 13 -3.96 13.82 -15.94
N THR A 14 -5.05 14.48 -15.52
CA THR A 14 -6.34 14.35 -16.24
C THR A 14 -7.11 15.66 -16.35
N ASN A 15 -7.30 16.13 -17.60
CA ASN A 15 -8.18 17.25 -17.98
C ASN A 15 -9.69 16.92 -17.87
N GLU A 16 -10.07 16.04 -16.95
CA GLU A 16 -11.46 15.71 -16.67
C GLU A 16 -11.67 15.81 -15.15
N THR A 17 -12.67 16.60 -14.77
CA THR A 17 -13.19 16.84 -13.41
C THR A 17 -12.55 15.98 -12.31
N PHE A 18 -11.61 16.58 -11.58
CA PHE A 18 -10.91 16.00 -10.44
C PHE A 18 -11.89 15.67 -9.30
N ASP A 19 -12.18 14.39 -9.10
CA ASP A 19 -12.85 13.88 -7.88
C ASP A 19 -11.76 13.64 -6.83
N PRO A 20 -11.79 14.28 -5.65
CA PRO A 20 -10.86 14.02 -4.55
C PRO A 20 -10.75 12.54 -4.13
N LYS A 21 -11.69 11.68 -4.54
CA LYS A 21 -11.65 10.23 -4.35
C LYS A 21 -10.86 9.46 -5.42
N SER A 22 -10.31 10.14 -6.43
CA SER A 22 -9.56 9.49 -7.52
C SER A 22 -8.09 9.21 -7.18
N CYS A 23 -7.58 9.72 -6.05
CA CYS A 23 -6.19 9.50 -5.63
C CYS A 23 -6.15 8.72 -4.31
N PHE A 24 -5.43 7.60 -4.28
CA PHE A 24 -5.35 6.74 -3.08
C PHE A 24 -4.76 7.47 -1.87
N THR A 25 -3.85 8.42 -2.11
CA THR A 25 -3.22 9.17 -1.01
C THR A 25 -4.22 10.08 -0.31
N ASP A 26 -5.13 10.71 -1.06
CA ASP A 26 -6.14 11.60 -0.50
C ASP A 26 -7.22 10.80 0.26
N LEU A 27 -7.63 9.63 -0.28
CA LEU A 27 -8.53 8.72 0.42
C LEU A 27 -7.92 8.20 1.73
N PHE A 28 -6.68 7.72 1.69
CA PHE A 28 -6.02 7.19 2.89
C PHE A 28 -5.75 8.25 3.94
N GLU A 29 -5.45 9.48 3.53
CA GLU A 29 -5.34 10.61 4.45
C GLU A 29 -6.70 10.92 5.11
N ALA A 30 -7.79 10.96 4.33
CA ALA A 30 -9.14 11.20 4.83
C ALA A 30 -9.63 10.11 5.80
N ASP A 31 -9.30 8.84 5.52
CA ASP A 31 -9.67 7.68 6.34
C ASP A 31 -8.75 7.50 7.57
N GLY A 32 -7.79 8.41 7.80
CA GLY A 32 -6.91 8.36 8.96
C GLY A 32 -5.89 7.21 8.92
N VAL A 33 -5.52 6.74 7.73
CA VAL A 33 -4.45 5.75 7.56
C VAL A 33 -3.12 6.37 7.93
N LYS A 34 -2.33 5.68 8.78
CA LYS A 34 -1.00 6.14 9.21
C LYS A 34 0.12 5.18 8.86
N LEU A 35 -0.21 3.99 8.40
CA LEU A 35 0.75 2.99 7.95
C LEU A 35 0.19 2.23 6.74
N LEU A 36 0.99 2.09 5.70
CA LEU A 36 0.73 1.21 4.57
C LEU A 36 1.74 0.06 4.56
N VAL A 37 1.22 -1.17 4.58
CA VAL A 37 2.00 -2.40 4.51
C VAL A 37 1.93 -2.96 3.10
N ARG A 38 3.09 -3.02 2.43
CA ARG A 38 3.27 -3.58 1.09
C ARG A 38 3.71 -5.04 1.19
N LEU A 39 2.98 -5.94 0.52
CA LEU A 39 3.19 -7.40 0.59
C LEU A 39 3.60 -8.02 -0.76
N ASN A 40 3.56 -7.25 -1.85
CA ASN A 40 4.04 -7.66 -3.17
C ASN A 40 5.45 -7.14 -3.46
N LEU A 41 6.19 -7.89 -4.27
CA LEU A 41 7.51 -7.46 -4.73
C LEU A 41 7.36 -6.30 -5.73
N ASP A 42 8.29 -5.35 -5.71
CA ASP A 42 8.27 -4.15 -6.57
C ASP A 42 8.25 -4.48 -8.08
N GLY A 43 8.80 -5.64 -8.45
CA GLY A 43 8.93 -6.12 -9.83
C GLY A 43 8.11 -7.36 -10.18
N GLU A 44 7.00 -7.66 -9.48
CA GLU A 44 6.13 -8.78 -9.88
C GLU A 44 5.65 -8.63 -11.33
N MET A 45 5.55 -9.75 -12.06
CA MET A 45 5.12 -9.77 -13.45
C MET A 45 3.80 -9.01 -13.64
N GLY A 46 3.81 -8.00 -14.51
CA GLY A 46 2.68 -7.08 -14.73
C GLY A 46 2.75 -5.77 -13.94
N MET A 47 3.77 -5.56 -13.09
CA MET A 47 4.05 -4.28 -12.46
C MET A 47 5.32 -3.67 -13.08
N LEU A 48 5.18 -2.49 -13.70
CA LEU A 48 6.27 -1.84 -14.44
C LEU A 48 6.98 -0.72 -13.66
N LYS A 49 6.40 -0.26 -12.54
CA LYS A 49 6.88 0.73 -11.52
C LYS A 49 5.67 1.39 -10.86
N SER A 50 5.06 0.73 -9.88
CA SER A 50 3.73 1.13 -9.37
C SER A 50 3.72 1.80 -8.00
N TYR A 51 4.88 1.91 -7.33
CA TYR A 51 4.92 2.30 -5.91
C TYR A 51 6.05 3.28 -5.65
N ASN A 52 5.70 4.51 -5.25
CA ASN A 52 6.64 5.46 -4.68
C ASN A 52 6.25 5.72 -3.22
N PRO A 53 6.98 5.17 -2.23
CA PRO A 53 6.64 5.35 -0.81
C PRO A 53 6.68 6.81 -0.38
N GLU A 54 7.52 7.64 -1.01
CA GLU A 54 7.69 9.04 -0.67
C GLU A 54 6.39 9.86 -0.81
N VAL A 55 5.48 9.44 -1.71
CA VAL A 55 4.21 10.14 -1.92
C VAL A 55 3.31 10.00 -0.68
N PHE A 56 3.30 8.83 -0.05
CA PHE A 56 2.55 8.57 1.18
C PHE A 56 3.22 9.22 2.39
N GLU A 57 4.56 9.15 2.45
CA GLU A 57 5.33 9.75 3.55
C GLU A 57 5.16 11.26 3.62
N LYS A 58 5.07 11.95 2.48
CA LYS A 58 4.76 13.39 2.40
C LYS A 58 3.38 13.75 2.97
N ARG A 59 2.45 12.79 3.03
CA ARG A 59 1.12 12.93 3.66
C ARG A 59 1.09 12.43 5.11
N GLY A 60 2.26 12.16 5.70
CA GLY A 60 2.36 11.62 7.06
C GLY A 60 1.90 10.16 7.18
N ILE A 61 1.87 9.42 6.07
CA ILE A 61 1.52 8.00 6.03
C ILE A 61 2.82 7.21 5.92
N GLY A 62 3.19 6.48 6.97
CA GLY A 62 4.37 5.64 6.97
C GLY A 62 4.21 4.46 6.01
N THR A 63 5.32 3.95 5.47
CA THR A 63 5.30 2.74 4.64
C THR A 63 6.12 1.62 5.27
N LEU A 64 5.71 0.37 5.06
CA LEU A 64 6.39 -0.83 5.52
C LEU A 64 6.44 -1.87 4.41
N ASP A 65 7.64 -2.21 3.95
CA ASP A 65 7.83 -3.34 3.04
C ASP A 65 7.96 -4.65 3.83
N CYS A 66 7.00 -5.54 3.58
CA CYS A 66 6.89 -6.90 4.10
C CYS A 66 6.60 -7.88 2.95
N SER A 67 7.22 -7.65 1.79
CA SER A 67 6.98 -8.45 0.59
C SER A 67 7.37 -9.92 0.74
N PHE A 68 6.51 -10.79 0.21
CA PHE A 68 6.79 -12.22 0.09
C PHE A 68 6.14 -12.81 -1.16
N VAL A 69 6.71 -13.91 -1.63
CA VAL A 69 6.35 -14.54 -2.90
C VAL A 69 4.97 -15.19 -2.82
N ASP A 70 4.12 -14.92 -3.82
CA ASP A 70 2.81 -15.55 -4.00
C ASP A 70 2.92 -16.82 -4.84
N LEU A 71 3.46 -17.90 -4.25
CA LEU A 71 3.51 -19.23 -4.88
C LEU A 71 2.67 -20.20 -4.06
N ASN A 72 1.74 -20.90 -4.72
CA ASN A 72 0.87 -21.94 -4.13
C ASN A 72 0.08 -21.47 -2.89
N GLY A 73 -0.46 -20.25 -2.90
CA GLY A 73 -1.18 -19.70 -1.74
C GLY A 73 -0.24 -19.27 -0.62
N GLY A 74 0.92 -18.72 -0.98
CA GLY A 74 2.01 -18.38 -0.07
C GLY A 74 1.53 -17.65 1.20
N THR A 75 2.07 -18.07 2.34
CA THR A 75 1.77 -17.51 3.66
C THR A 75 2.95 -16.68 4.17
N PRO A 76 2.73 -15.63 4.97
CA PRO A 76 3.82 -14.86 5.56
C PRO A 76 4.66 -15.73 6.51
N SER A 77 5.96 -15.46 6.57
CA SER A 77 6.82 -16.06 7.59
C SER A 77 6.51 -15.45 8.96
N ASN A 78 6.93 -16.14 10.03
CA ASN A 78 6.79 -15.64 11.40
C ASN A 78 7.47 -14.26 11.57
N ASP A 79 8.61 -14.05 10.92
CA ASP A 79 9.36 -12.80 10.98
C ASP A 79 8.60 -11.65 10.30
N ILE A 80 7.92 -11.92 9.18
CA ILE A 80 7.05 -10.94 8.52
C ILE A 80 5.90 -10.54 9.46
N CYS A 81 5.24 -11.52 10.08
CA CYS A 81 4.14 -11.25 11.02
C CYS A 81 4.62 -10.42 12.21
N LYS A 82 5.76 -10.79 12.82
CA LYS A 82 6.36 -10.02 13.93
C LYS A 82 6.69 -8.58 13.52
N LYS A 83 7.25 -8.39 12.33
CA LYS A 83 7.59 -7.06 11.81
C LYS A 83 6.33 -6.20 11.62
N ILE A 84 5.27 -6.77 11.04
CA ILE A 84 3.98 -6.10 10.86
C ILE A 84 3.39 -5.72 12.22
N LEU A 85 3.33 -6.66 13.17
CA LEU A 85 2.80 -6.44 14.51
C LEU A 85 3.56 -5.34 15.25
N ALA A 86 4.88 -5.43 15.29
CA ALA A 86 5.73 -4.45 15.97
C ALA A 86 5.56 -3.04 15.38
N ARG A 87 5.40 -2.93 14.06
CA ARG A 87 5.20 -1.62 13.41
C ARG A 87 3.78 -1.09 13.60
N SER A 88 2.78 -1.96 13.56
CA SER A 88 1.36 -1.58 13.73
C SER A 88 1.08 -1.10 15.16
N GLN A 89 1.76 -1.66 16.17
CA GLN A 89 1.66 -1.20 17.56
C GLN A 89 2.19 0.23 17.79
N GLN A 90 2.96 0.78 16.84
CA GLN A 90 3.49 2.15 16.91
C GLN A 90 2.55 3.16 16.23
N VAL A 91 1.48 2.70 15.59
CA VAL A 91 0.47 3.55 14.96
C VAL A 91 -0.44 4.14 16.05
N PRO A 92 -0.76 5.45 16.01
CA PRO A 92 -1.63 6.07 17.01
C PRO A 92 -2.98 5.36 17.13
N GLU A 93 -3.47 5.22 18.36
CA GLU A 93 -4.80 4.66 18.62
C GLU A 93 -5.88 5.44 17.85
N GLY A 94 -6.85 4.71 17.29
CA GLY A 94 -7.90 5.28 16.43
C GLY A 94 -7.49 5.57 14.98
N SER A 95 -6.23 5.30 14.60
CA SER A 95 -5.77 5.38 13.20
C SER A 95 -5.88 4.03 12.49
N ALA A 96 -5.86 4.05 11.16
CA ALA A 96 -5.93 2.85 10.33
C ALA A 96 -4.56 2.39 9.81
N VAL A 97 -4.43 1.07 9.59
CA VAL A 97 -3.31 0.43 8.88
C VAL A 97 -3.86 -0.18 7.60
N GLY A 98 -3.33 0.25 6.45
CA GLY A 98 -3.71 -0.29 5.15
C GLY A 98 -2.77 -1.39 4.71
N PHE A 99 -3.31 -2.47 4.14
CA PHE A 99 -2.54 -3.61 3.63
C PHE A 99 -2.79 -3.78 2.13
N HIS A 100 -1.72 -3.92 1.35
CA HIS A 100 -1.88 -4.19 -0.07
C HIS A 100 -0.84 -5.18 -0.61
N CYS A 101 -1.28 -5.99 -1.55
CA CYS A 101 -0.45 -6.82 -2.41
C CYS A 101 -0.74 -6.42 -3.86
N LYS A 102 -0.57 -7.33 -4.83
CA LYS A 102 -0.86 -7.05 -6.24
C LYS A 102 -2.34 -6.79 -6.52
N ALA A 103 -3.22 -7.65 -6.00
CA ALA A 103 -4.67 -7.59 -6.24
C ALA A 103 -5.49 -7.25 -4.99
N GLY A 104 -4.86 -7.14 -3.81
CA GLY A 104 -5.55 -6.81 -2.57
C GLY A 104 -6.33 -7.97 -1.92
N PHE A 105 -6.11 -9.22 -2.36
CA PHE A 105 -6.82 -10.40 -1.83
C PHE A 105 -5.95 -11.25 -0.91
N GLY A 106 -5.34 -12.35 -1.39
CA GLY A 106 -4.72 -13.38 -0.56
C GLY A 106 -3.76 -12.86 0.52
N ARG A 107 -2.61 -12.31 0.11
CA ARG A 107 -1.59 -11.80 1.04
C ARG A 107 -2.12 -10.68 1.94
N SER A 108 -2.89 -9.75 1.35
CA SER A 108 -3.51 -8.64 2.08
C SER A 108 -4.43 -9.12 3.19
N ALA A 109 -5.36 -10.01 2.87
CA ALA A 109 -6.36 -10.52 3.80
C ALA A 109 -5.75 -11.40 4.89
N VAL A 110 -4.69 -12.15 4.58
CA VAL A 110 -4.01 -13.00 5.57
C VAL A 110 -3.19 -12.17 6.58
N CYS A 111 -2.70 -11.00 6.19
CA CYS A 111 -1.83 -10.17 7.04
C CYS A 111 -2.56 -9.05 7.80
N ALA A 112 -3.79 -8.70 7.40
CA ALA A 112 -4.61 -7.68 8.06
C ALA A 112 -5.31 -8.22 9.30
#